data_AF-Q8SVY4-F1
#
_entry.id   AF-Q8SVY4-F1
#
_cell.length_a   1.000
_cell.length_b   1.000
_cell.length_c   1.000
_cell.angle_alpha   90.00
_cell.angle_beta   90.00
_cell.angle_gamma   90.00
#
_symmetry.space_group_name_H-M   'P 1'
#
loop_
_entity.id
_entity.type
_entity.pdbx_description
1 polymer ?
#
loop_
_entity_poly.entity_id
_entity_poly.type
_entity_poly.pdbx_seq_one_letter_code
_entity_poly.pdbx_strand_id
1 'polypeptide(L)'
;MTVRGPWKGEQKSSKFFGIVDLRKKMVFKAVLGLLLGIVKAQIDLAKEIFKAELSIKSGNLSEAESIYKEISRHFRDNDVFRSKYAEFLMAKGEYDEVIKEFGRDQGMKEKIKRAHECFSILLSNNIRLIATLIKESPYSRPVLESYIQVCLIDERLEEAEKFIKKSRSLFPSRPEFIHQEMQLHFLNGTFSIGIKMLSDLGYKEMAFSFRNILSAYEKIKESSLGSRDKYVRLDKLMRSISLVESDSNFFPSIFSALKLNVIFDLCRSGVEGGMQGLSNRARYLYSKRNNEDTMYLYIMALVFDGDIEEAEEKYRLFGFRNAKLRNHIAYRIETAKMERENARREREEKRHRRRRHMEDGYGGMARNKWDFLGYYKLLGFKEGEKPDEKEIKKAYRKTVVENKKKKKTKQQEKEWEETFKKVNKAFGVLTDKKKREMYNKGIDPDNPQQPSGFGSDPFQKMFRGFGDFEVFDFGGGRRGGRRATTTYFYF
;
A
#
# COMPACT_ATOMS: atom_id res chain seq x y z
N MET A 1 106.77 71.32 50.58
CA MET A 1 105.62 70.80 51.37
C MET A 1 104.34 71.36 50.78
N THR A 2 103.50 70.53 50.16
CA THR A 2 102.03 70.53 50.39
C THR A 2 101.38 69.45 49.53
N VAL A 3 100.54 68.69 50.23
CA VAL A 3 99.83 67.47 49.87
C VAL A 3 98.56 67.80 49.06
N ARG A 4 98.28 67.03 48.00
CA ARG A 4 96.90 66.75 47.53
C ARG A 4 96.80 65.31 47.05
N GLY A 5 96.10 64.49 47.82
CA GLY A 5 95.77 63.09 47.52
C GLY A 5 94.65 62.95 46.48
N PRO A 6 94.47 61.73 45.93
CA PRO A 6 93.73 61.51 44.70
C PRO A 6 92.21 61.50 44.91
N TRP A 7 91.50 62.00 43.90
CA TRP A 7 90.04 61.99 43.77
C TRP A 7 89.48 60.55 43.78
N LYS A 8 88.61 60.25 44.77
CA LYS A 8 87.69 59.10 44.76
C LYS A 8 86.51 59.44 43.87
N GLY A 9 86.45 58.91 42.65
CA GLY A 9 85.35 59.26 41.75
C GLY A 9 85.12 58.39 40.53
N GLU A 10 85.47 57.09 40.50
CA GLU A 10 85.22 56.29 39.28
C GLU A 10 84.85 54.81 39.45
N GLN A 11 84.85 54.25 40.67
CA GLN A 11 84.60 52.81 40.84
C GLN A 11 83.14 52.40 41.12
N LYS A 12 82.20 53.35 41.32
CA LYS A 12 80.79 53.00 41.61
C LYS A 12 79.89 52.87 40.37
N SER A 13 80.23 53.49 39.24
CA SER A 13 79.40 53.45 38.02
C SER A 13 79.55 52.13 37.23
N SER A 14 80.79 51.64 37.06
CA SER A 14 81.08 50.41 36.30
C SER A 14 80.48 49.14 36.94
N LYS A 15 80.52 49.01 38.28
CA LYS A 15 79.87 47.90 39.00
C LYS A 15 78.34 47.95 38.92
N PHE A 16 77.75 49.15 38.94
CA PHE A 16 76.30 49.30 38.85
C PHE A 16 75.77 48.97 37.45
N PHE A 17 76.46 49.43 36.39
CA PHE A 17 76.15 49.07 35.00
C PHE A 17 76.35 47.58 34.71
N GLY A 18 77.39 46.94 35.25
CA GLY A 18 77.60 45.49 35.13
C GLY A 18 76.52 44.65 35.83
N ILE A 19 76.05 45.09 37.01
CA ILE A 19 74.97 44.40 37.76
C ILE A 19 73.61 44.54 37.04
N VAL A 20 73.33 45.70 36.43
CA VAL A 20 72.10 45.92 35.63
C VAL A 20 72.11 45.05 34.37
N ASP A 21 73.26 44.91 33.70
CA ASP A 21 73.39 44.07 32.49
C ASP A 21 73.30 42.55 32.81
N LEU A 22 73.89 42.12 33.94
CA LEU A 22 73.73 40.75 34.46
C LEU A 22 72.29 40.43 34.83
N ARG A 23 71.58 41.35 35.51
CA ARG A 23 70.15 41.17 35.84
C ARG A 23 69.28 41.11 34.58
N LYS A 24 69.52 41.96 33.58
CA LYS A 24 68.80 41.91 32.29
C LYS A 24 69.03 40.58 31.57
N LYS A 25 70.26 40.07 31.52
CA LYS A 25 70.57 38.75 30.95
C LYS A 25 69.91 37.60 31.72
N MET A 26 69.80 37.71 33.04
CA MET A 26 69.14 36.69 33.88
C MET A 26 67.62 36.67 33.66
N VAL A 27 67.00 37.85 33.61
CA VAL A 27 65.57 38.00 33.27
C VAL A 27 65.30 37.50 31.85
N PHE A 28 66.15 37.85 30.88
CA PHE A 28 66.03 37.37 29.50
C PHE A 28 66.13 35.84 29.41
N LYS A 29 67.07 35.20 30.11
CA LYS A 29 67.17 33.74 30.18
C LYS A 29 65.95 33.09 30.83
N ALA A 30 65.40 33.70 31.88
CA ALA A 30 64.18 33.21 32.54
C ALA A 30 62.95 33.32 31.61
N VAL A 31 62.79 34.46 30.92
CA VAL A 31 61.71 34.67 29.94
C VAL A 31 61.84 33.71 28.75
N LEU A 32 63.05 33.53 28.22
CA LEU A 32 63.32 32.58 27.13
C LEU A 32 63.06 31.13 27.57
N GLY A 33 63.49 30.75 28.77
CA GLY A 33 63.21 29.43 29.34
C GLY A 33 61.72 29.17 29.51
N LEU A 34 60.96 30.18 29.96
CA LEU A 34 59.51 30.10 30.12
C LEU A 34 58.81 30.01 28.75
N LEU A 35 59.24 30.80 27.75
CA LEU A 35 58.76 30.71 26.37
C LEU A 35 59.03 29.33 25.75
N LEU A 36 60.26 28.81 25.89
CA LEU A 36 60.61 27.47 25.41
C LEU A 36 59.80 26.38 26.11
N GLY A 37 59.53 26.53 27.40
CA GLY A 37 58.65 25.65 28.16
C GLY A 37 57.22 25.64 27.63
N ILE A 38 56.63 26.80 27.34
CA ILE A 38 55.29 26.93 26.76
C ILE A 38 55.24 26.28 25.37
N VAL A 39 56.21 26.56 24.50
CA VAL A 39 56.29 25.97 23.16
C VAL A 39 56.39 24.45 23.24
N LYS A 40 57.22 23.92 24.14
CA LYS A 40 57.34 22.48 24.36
C LYS A 40 56.02 21.86 24.79
N ALA A 41 55.31 22.48 25.75
CA ALA A 41 54.01 22.00 26.21
C ALA A 41 52.95 21.97 25.08
N GLN A 42 52.95 22.98 24.20
CA GLN A 42 52.05 22.98 23.03
C GLN A 42 52.40 21.88 22.01
N ILE A 43 53.69 21.62 21.79
CA ILE A 43 54.15 20.52 20.92
C ILE A 43 53.73 19.17 21.48
N ASP A 44 53.90 18.97 22.80
CA ASP A 44 53.55 17.71 23.46
C ASP A 44 52.03 17.49 23.42
N LEU A 45 51.22 18.52 23.68
CA LEU A 45 49.76 18.46 23.50
C LEU A 45 49.37 18.09 22.06
N ALA A 46 49.98 18.73 21.06
CA ALA A 46 49.68 18.45 19.66
C ALA A 46 49.99 17.00 19.28
N LYS A 47 51.07 16.42 19.82
CA LYS A 47 51.43 15.02 19.61
C LYS A 47 50.40 14.06 20.23
N GLU A 48 49.97 14.32 21.46
CA GLU A 48 48.99 13.45 22.13
C GLU A 48 47.61 13.54 21.45
N ILE A 49 47.17 14.73 21.05
CA ILE A 49 45.94 14.90 20.24
C ILE A 49 46.06 14.13 18.92
N PHE A 50 47.20 14.23 18.24
CA PHE A 50 47.42 13.50 16.99
C PHE A 50 47.36 11.97 17.19
N LYS A 51 47.90 11.44 18.29
CA LYS A 51 47.74 10.02 18.64
C LYS A 51 46.27 9.65 18.84
N ALA A 52 45.50 10.46 19.56
CA ALA A 52 44.06 10.23 19.74
C ALA A 52 43.32 10.21 18.39
N GLU A 53 43.63 11.16 17.50
CA GLU A 53 43.04 11.21 16.15
C GLU A 53 43.42 9.98 15.30
N LEU A 54 44.64 9.46 15.43
CA LEU A 54 45.04 8.21 14.79
C LEU A 54 44.24 7.02 15.32
N SER A 55 44.03 6.92 16.63
CA SER A 55 43.19 5.88 17.24
C SER A 55 41.73 5.98 16.78
N ILE A 56 41.19 7.18 16.60
CA ILE A 56 39.85 7.39 16.01
C ILE A 56 39.82 6.87 14.57
N LYS A 57 40.83 7.19 13.75
CA LYS A 57 40.93 6.76 12.35
C LYS A 57 41.09 5.24 12.22
N SER A 58 41.77 4.59 13.15
CA SER A 58 41.88 3.13 13.21
C SER A 58 40.63 2.44 13.77
N GLY A 59 39.65 3.20 14.28
CA GLY A 59 38.40 2.68 14.85
C GLY A 59 38.52 2.28 16.33
N ASN A 60 39.64 2.55 16.98
CA ASN A 60 39.86 2.26 18.40
C ASN A 60 39.39 3.41 19.30
N LEU A 61 38.07 3.55 19.43
CA LEU A 61 37.46 4.65 20.21
C LEU A 61 37.82 4.60 21.70
N SER A 62 37.98 3.40 22.27
CA SER A 62 38.35 3.22 23.67
C SER A 62 39.75 3.74 23.98
N GLU A 63 40.70 3.51 23.07
CA GLU A 63 42.06 4.05 23.17
C GLU A 63 42.07 5.56 23.02
N ALA A 64 41.34 6.10 22.03
CA ALA A 64 41.20 7.54 21.86
C ALA A 64 40.62 8.20 23.12
N GLU A 65 39.60 7.61 23.73
CA GLU A 65 39.01 8.08 24.99
C GLU A 65 40.01 8.04 26.16
N SER A 66 40.82 6.98 26.25
CA SER A 66 41.90 6.89 27.25
C SER A 66 42.93 8.01 27.07
N ILE A 67 43.34 8.29 25.83
CA ILE A 67 44.29 9.37 25.52
C ILE A 67 43.69 10.74 25.88
N TYR A 68 42.44 11.02 25.49
CA TYR A 68 41.78 12.28 25.87
C TYR A 68 41.66 12.45 27.39
N LYS A 69 41.35 11.37 28.14
CA LYS A 69 41.31 11.39 29.61
C LYS A 69 42.69 11.67 30.21
N GLU A 70 43.76 11.15 29.63
CA GLU A 70 45.12 11.42 30.06
C GLU A 70 45.52 12.87 29.79
N ILE A 71 45.25 13.39 28.59
CA ILE A 71 45.51 14.81 28.23
C ILE A 71 44.74 15.74 29.18
N SER A 72 43.49 15.41 29.52
CA SER A 72 42.65 16.21 30.43
C SER A 72 43.29 16.45 31.80
N ARG A 73 44.10 15.49 32.31
CA ARG A 73 44.78 15.65 33.61
C ARG A 73 45.82 16.77 33.62
N HIS A 74 46.39 17.10 32.47
CA HIS A 74 47.49 18.06 32.35
C HIS A 74 47.11 19.33 31.58
N PHE A 75 46.10 19.27 30.71
CA PHE A 75 45.75 20.34 29.78
C PHE A 75 44.27 20.76 29.85
N ARG A 76 43.59 20.52 30.98
CA ARG A 76 42.14 20.77 31.13
C ARG A 76 41.69 22.16 30.69
N ASP A 77 42.46 23.19 31.03
CA ASP A 77 42.11 24.60 30.75
C ASP A 77 42.60 25.08 29.37
N ASN A 78 43.25 24.22 28.58
CA ASN A 78 43.77 24.59 27.28
C ASN A 78 42.66 24.65 26.21
N ASP A 79 42.52 25.79 25.52
CA ASP A 79 41.48 26.01 24.51
C ASP A 79 41.48 25.00 23.36
N VAL A 80 42.67 24.64 22.85
CA VAL A 80 42.83 23.69 21.75
C VAL A 80 42.39 22.30 22.18
N PHE A 81 42.84 21.87 23.37
CA PHE A 81 42.40 20.61 23.95
C PHE A 81 40.89 20.56 24.12
N ARG A 82 40.30 21.56 24.79
CA ARG A 82 38.85 21.62 25.06
C ARG A 82 38.04 21.56 23.78
N SER A 83 38.42 22.34 22.76
CA SER A 83 37.79 22.31 21.44
C SER A 83 37.87 20.92 20.79
N LYS A 84 39.04 20.27 20.83
CA LYS A 84 39.26 18.95 20.22
C LYS A 84 38.55 17.84 20.98
N TYR A 85 38.50 17.93 22.30
CA TYR A 85 37.78 16.97 23.13
C TYR A 85 36.27 17.10 22.95
N ALA A 86 35.73 18.32 22.89
CA ALA A 86 34.33 18.56 22.54
C ALA A 86 33.98 17.99 21.14
N GLU A 87 34.83 18.17 20.13
CA GLU A 87 34.66 17.56 18.80
C GLU A 87 34.58 16.03 18.87
N PHE A 88 35.45 15.40 19.67
CA PHE A 88 35.45 13.96 19.87
C PHE A 88 34.17 13.45 20.54
N LEU A 89 33.73 14.10 21.63
CA LEU A 89 32.48 13.77 22.32
C LEU A 89 31.26 13.95 21.39
N MET A 90 31.23 15.04 20.62
CA MET A 90 30.20 15.25 19.59
C MET A 90 30.24 14.14 18.54
N ALA A 91 31.41 13.68 18.10
CA ALA A 91 31.54 12.60 17.12
C ALA A 91 31.00 11.24 17.64
N LYS A 92 31.07 11.01 18.96
CA LYS A 92 30.45 9.89 19.69
C LYS A 92 28.95 10.11 19.97
N GLY A 93 28.43 11.31 19.76
CA GLY A 93 27.05 11.69 20.07
C GLY A 93 26.79 11.92 21.56
N GLU A 94 27.85 12.14 22.35
CA GLU A 94 27.80 12.44 23.80
C GLU A 94 27.54 13.96 24.00
N TYR A 95 26.47 14.46 23.39
CA TYR A 95 26.19 15.89 23.37
C TYR A 95 25.85 16.44 24.76
N ASP A 96 25.22 15.63 25.62
CA ASP A 96 24.89 16.05 26.98
C ASP A 96 26.15 16.27 27.82
N GLU A 97 27.20 15.46 27.61
CA GLU A 97 28.50 15.65 28.26
C GLU A 97 29.18 16.94 27.79
N VAL A 98 29.15 17.21 26.47
CA VAL A 98 29.66 18.47 25.90
C VAL A 98 28.97 19.68 26.53
N ILE A 99 27.63 19.64 26.64
CA ILE A 99 26.83 20.72 27.23
C ILE A 99 27.15 20.89 28.71
N LYS A 100 27.27 19.80 29.48
CA LYS A 100 27.56 19.83 30.92
C LYS A 100 28.96 20.35 31.21
N GLU A 101 29.97 19.87 30.48
CA GLU A 101 31.37 20.20 30.77
C GLU A 101 31.77 21.57 30.22
N PHE A 102 31.25 21.96 29.05
CA PHE A 102 31.68 23.17 28.36
C PHE A 102 30.63 24.28 28.30
N GLY A 103 29.40 24.08 28.80
CA GLY A 103 28.28 25.00 28.62
C GLY A 103 28.49 26.45 29.09
N ARG A 104 29.46 26.70 29.99
CA ARG A 104 29.81 28.04 30.50
C ARG A 104 30.98 28.69 29.76
N ASP A 105 31.60 27.98 28.83
CA ASP A 105 32.76 28.44 28.09
C ASP A 105 32.37 29.41 26.96
N GLN A 106 32.74 30.68 27.12
CA GLN A 106 32.44 31.72 26.13
C GLN A 106 33.16 31.49 24.79
N GLY A 107 34.33 30.84 24.80
CA GLY A 107 35.10 30.51 23.60
C GLY A 107 34.51 29.36 22.78
N MET A 108 33.59 28.57 23.36
CA MET A 108 32.95 27.42 22.69
C MET A 108 31.48 27.62 22.38
N LYS A 109 30.95 28.84 22.48
CA LYS A 109 29.53 29.16 22.34
C LYS A 109 28.84 28.53 21.12
N GLU A 110 29.45 28.61 19.94
CA GLU A 110 28.88 28.02 18.71
C GLU A 110 28.87 26.49 18.73
N LYS A 111 29.91 25.85 19.27
CA LYS A 111 29.96 24.39 19.40
C LYS A 111 28.92 23.89 20.41
N ILE A 112 28.74 24.60 21.52
CA ILE A 112 27.74 24.27 22.54
C ILE A 112 26.33 24.44 21.96
N LYS A 113 26.07 25.52 21.22
CA LYS A 113 24.81 25.71 20.49
C LYS A 113 24.54 24.54 19.55
N ARG A 114 25.55 24.16 18.74
CA ARG A 114 25.46 23.00 17.85
C ARG A 114 25.20 21.69 18.60
N ALA A 115 25.84 21.49 19.75
CA ALA A 115 25.60 20.32 20.60
C ALA A 115 24.15 20.28 21.11
N HIS A 116 23.56 21.41 21.51
CA HIS A 116 22.14 21.47 21.87
C HIS A 116 21.20 21.11 20.71
N GLU A 117 21.48 21.61 19.50
CA GLU A 117 20.71 21.26 18.30
C GLU A 117 20.76 19.76 18.02
N CYS A 118 21.97 19.19 17.97
CA CYS A 118 22.15 17.77 17.72
C CYS A 118 21.55 16.89 18.82
N PHE A 119 21.65 17.30 20.08
CA PHE A 119 21.01 16.61 21.20
C PHE A 119 19.48 16.60 21.08
N SER A 120 18.90 17.73 20.67
CA SER A 120 17.45 17.82 20.43
C SER A 120 17.00 16.91 19.30
N ILE A 121 17.78 16.81 18.22
CA ILE A 121 17.53 15.86 17.12
C ILE A 121 17.63 14.42 17.63
N LEU A 122 18.64 14.10 18.45
CA LEU A 122 18.84 12.75 18.99
C LEU A 122 17.66 12.28 19.85
N LEU A 123 17.04 13.20 20.59
CA LEU A 123 15.87 12.93 21.44
C LEU A 123 14.53 12.91 20.68
N SER A 124 14.50 13.27 19.39
CA SER A 124 13.26 13.43 18.62
C SER A 124 12.48 12.15 18.33
N ASN A 125 13.06 10.97 18.63
CA ASN A 125 12.55 9.64 18.26
C ASN A 125 12.23 9.48 16.76
N ASN A 126 12.75 10.37 15.90
CA ASN A 126 12.55 10.34 14.47
C ASN A 126 13.82 9.81 13.78
N ILE A 127 13.77 8.55 13.35
CA ILE A 127 14.92 7.86 12.76
C ILE A 127 15.52 8.60 11.56
N ARG A 128 14.71 9.28 10.74
CA ARG A 128 15.19 10.01 9.57
C ARG A 128 15.95 11.27 9.98
N LEU A 129 15.44 12.00 10.99
CA LEU A 129 16.15 13.16 11.54
C LEU A 129 17.45 12.74 12.23
N ILE A 130 17.41 11.68 13.05
CA ILE A 130 18.61 11.16 13.73
C ILE A 130 19.66 10.72 12.70
N ALA A 131 19.27 10.04 11.63
CA ALA A 131 20.16 9.63 10.55
C ALA A 131 20.90 10.81 9.87
N THR A 132 20.35 12.02 9.88
CA THR A 132 21.03 13.21 9.32
C THR A 132 22.32 13.55 10.06
N LEU A 133 22.46 13.12 11.32
CA LEU A 133 23.62 13.36 12.15
C LEU A 133 24.82 12.49 11.79
N ILE A 134 24.72 11.57 10.81
CA ILE A 134 25.80 10.61 10.50
C ILE A 134 27.15 11.26 10.19
N LYS A 135 27.15 12.48 9.63
CA LYS A 135 28.38 13.24 9.35
C LYS A 135 28.97 13.88 10.60
N GLU A 136 28.11 14.40 11.48
CA GLU A 136 28.51 15.05 12.72
C GLU A 136 28.96 14.02 13.76
N SER A 137 28.25 12.89 13.83
CA SER A 137 28.40 11.87 14.86
C SER A 137 28.52 10.47 14.27
N PRO A 138 29.59 10.22 13.48
CA PRO A 138 29.78 8.97 12.75
C PRO A 138 30.10 7.77 13.64
N TYR A 139 30.27 7.98 14.95
CA TYR A 139 30.55 6.96 15.95
C TYR A 139 29.44 6.86 17.01
N SER A 140 28.37 7.65 16.87
CA SER A 140 27.24 7.57 17.78
C SER A 140 26.39 6.35 17.44
N ARG A 141 26.20 5.48 18.45
CA ARG A 141 25.38 4.28 18.33
C ARG A 141 23.96 4.56 17.81
N PRO A 142 23.13 5.40 18.47
CA PRO A 142 21.78 5.68 17.99
C PRO A 142 21.74 6.32 16.58
N VAL A 143 22.76 7.08 16.21
CA VAL A 143 22.90 7.64 14.86
C VAL A 143 23.20 6.57 13.83
N LEU A 144 24.13 5.65 14.13
CA LEU A 144 24.46 4.51 13.27
C LEU A 144 23.27 3.57 13.11
N GLU A 145 22.62 3.18 14.21
CA GLU A 145 21.41 2.36 14.21
C GLU A 145 20.33 3.01 13.31
N SER A 146 20.04 4.30 13.51
CA SER A 146 19.05 5.02 12.70
C SER A 146 19.45 5.15 11.24
N TYR A 147 20.73 5.43 10.96
CA TYR A 147 21.23 5.59 9.61
C TYR A 147 21.13 4.29 8.81
N ILE A 148 21.59 3.18 9.38
CA ILE A 148 21.48 1.84 8.78
C ILE A 148 20.01 1.52 8.52
N GLN A 149 19.13 1.79 9.50
CA GLN A 149 17.71 1.53 9.36
C GLN A 149 17.09 2.31 8.19
N VAL A 150 17.44 3.59 8.05
CA VAL A 150 17.01 4.43 6.92
C VAL A 150 17.56 3.90 5.59
N CYS A 151 18.82 3.45 5.54
CA CYS A 151 19.37 2.81 4.35
C CYS A 151 18.61 1.54 3.96
N LEU A 152 18.21 0.69 4.93
CA LEU A 152 17.39 -0.50 4.67
C LEU A 152 16.00 -0.12 4.14
N ILE A 153 15.35 0.90 4.71
CA ILE A 153 14.03 1.40 4.28
C ILE A 153 14.09 1.97 2.86
N ASP A 154 15.12 2.75 2.57
CA ASP A 154 15.32 3.42 1.27
C ASP A 154 15.99 2.49 0.23
N GLU A 155 16.12 1.19 0.53
CA GLU A 155 16.70 0.15 -0.34
C GLU A 155 18.17 0.46 -0.77
N ARG A 156 18.92 1.24 0.04
CA ARG A 156 20.36 1.53 -0.13
C ARG A 156 21.23 0.45 0.53
N LEU A 157 21.15 -0.77 0.00
CA LEU A 157 21.65 -1.99 0.66
C LEU A 157 23.19 -2.05 0.76
N GLU A 158 23.93 -1.60 -0.26
CA GLU A 158 25.41 -1.55 -0.22
C GLU A 158 25.91 -0.59 0.88
N GLU A 159 25.21 0.53 1.03
CA GLU A 159 25.54 1.51 2.06
C GLU A 159 25.20 0.99 3.45
N ALA A 160 24.05 0.32 3.60
CA ALA A 160 23.69 -0.37 4.84
C ALA A 160 24.77 -1.39 5.24
N GLU A 161 25.23 -2.23 4.29
CA GLU A 161 26.28 -3.23 4.54
C GLU A 161 27.57 -2.59 5.06
N LYS A 162 28.02 -1.51 4.41
CA LYS A 162 29.22 -0.76 4.82
C LYS A 162 29.10 -0.26 6.27
N PHE A 163 27.97 0.35 6.63
CA PHE A 163 27.77 0.88 7.97
C PHE A 163 27.51 -0.20 9.01
N ILE A 164 26.91 -1.34 8.65
CA ILE A 164 26.79 -2.51 9.52
C ILE A 164 28.18 -3.06 9.86
N LYS A 165 29.05 -3.28 8.85
CA LYS A 165 30.44 -3.75 9.09
C LYS A 165 31.20 -2.80 10.01
N LYS A 166 31.10 -1.49 9.77
CA LYS A 166 31.67 -0.45 10.64
C LYS A 166 31.13 -0.57 12.06
N SER A 167 29.81 -0.66 12.22
CA SER A 167 29.16 -0.66 13.53
C SER A 167 29.44 -1.93 14.32
N ARG A 168 29.51 -3.10 13.67
CA ARG A 168 29.91 -4.36 14.32
C ARG A 168 31.36 -4.36 14.80
N SER A 169 32.25 -3.66 14.09
CA SER A 169 33.64 -3.45 14.54
C SER A 169 33.70 -2.56 15.79
N LEU A 170 32.93 -1.46 15.80
CA LEU A 170 32.88 -0.52 16.92
C LEU A 170 32.13 -1.07 18.14
N PHE A 171 31.09 -1.88 17.92
CA PHE A 171 30.16 -2.34 18.94
C PHE A 171 29.88 -3.86 18.82
N PRO A 172 30.89 -4.72 19.03
CA PRO A 172 30.78 -6.17 18.74
C PRO A 172 29.75 -6.91 19.60
N SER A 173 29.41 -6.40 20.79
CA SER A 173 28.46 -7.01 21.73
C SER A 173 27.01 -6.55 21.55
N ARG A 174 26.73 -5.67 20.58
CA ARG A 174 25.40 -5.06 20.42
C ARG A 174 24.51 -5.89 19.49
N PRO A 175 23.39 -6.46 19.98
CA PRO A 175 22.51 -7.28 19.15
C PRO A 175 21.80 -6.48 18.05
N GLU A 176 21.57 -5.18 18.23
CA GLU A 176 20.83 -4.32 17.29
C GLU A 176 21.43 -4.35 15.88
N PHE A 177 22.76 -4.30 15.77
CA PHE A 177 23.45 -4.39 14.48
C PHE A 177 23.39 -5.80 13.86
N ILE A 178 23.25 -6.85 14.68
CA ILE A 178 23.04 -8.23 14.21
C ILE A 178 21.62 -8.37 13.64
N HIS A 179 20.62 -7.74 14.26
CA HIS A 179 19.26 -7.69 13.69
C HIS A 179 19.23 -6.97 12.34
N GLN A 180 19.93 -5.84 12.21
CA GLN A 180 20.00 -5.09 10.94
C GLN A 180 20.75 -5.86 9.85
N GLU A 181 21.82 -6.56 10.20
CA GLU A 181 22.55 -7.47 9.28
C GLU A 181 21.67 -8.63 8.82
N MET A 182 20.92 -9.24 9.74
CA MET A 182 19.95 -10.27 9.40
C MET A 182 18.91 -9.73 8.40
N GLN A 183 18.33 -8.55 8.65
CA GLN A 183 17.38 -7.92 7.73
C GLN A 183 18.00 -7.65 6.36
N LEU A 184 19.23 -7.13 6.32
CA LEU A 184 19.98 -6.90 5.08
C LEU A 184 20.09 -8.18 4.25
N HIS A 185 20.39 -9.33 4.87
CA HIS A 185 20.47 -10.61 4.17
C HIS A 185 19.16 -11.02 3.50
N PHE A 186 18.01 -10.74 4.12
CA PHE A 186 16.71 -10.97 3.52
C PHE A 186 16.44 -10.01 2.36
N LEU A 187 16.75 -8.73 2.50
CA LEU A 187 16.55 -7.73 1.44
C LEU A 187 17.45 -7.99 0.23
N ASN A 188 18.69 -8.45 0.45
CA ASN A 188 19.62 -8.85 -0.61
C ASN A 188 19.27 -10.20 -1.27
N GLY A 189 18.29 -10.94 -0.75
CA GLY A 189 17.93 -12.26 -1.26
C GLY A 189 18.86 -13.41 -0.87
N THR A 190 19.85 -13.15 0.00
CA THR A 190 20.71 -14.18 0.62
C THR A 190 19.98 -14.91 1.76
N PHE A 191 18.85 -15.52 1.43
CA PHE A 191 17.89 -16.03 2.40
C PHE A 191 18.43 -17.13 3.31
N SER A 192 19.33 -17.98 2.83
CA SER A 192 19.91 -19.07 3.64
C SER A 192 20.64 -18.53 4.87
N ILE A 193 21.45 -17.48 4.70
CA ILE A 193 22.17 -16.80 5.78
C ILE A 193 21.17 -16.07 6.67
N GLY A 194 20.24 -15.32 6.08
CA GLY A 194 19.21 -14.59 6.83
C GLY A 194 18.37 -15.51 7.73
N ILE A 195 17.92 -16.66 7.22
CA ILE A 195 17.13 -17.66 7.98
C ILE A 195 17.94 -18.23 9.14
N LYS A 196 19.23 -18.51 8.94
CA LYS A 196 20.12 -18.98 10.00
C LYS A 196 20.22 -17.93 11.11
N MET A 197 20.57 -16.70 10.76
CA MET A 197 20.68 -15.60 11.72
C MET A 197 19.37 -15.32 12.45
N LEU A 198 18.24 -15.34 11.74
CA LEU A 198 16.91 -15.16 12.30
C LEU A 198 16.60 -16.22 13.37
N SER A 199 16.97 -17.47 13.11
CA SER A 199 16.87 -18.57 14.08
C SER A 199 17.82 -18.39 15.27
N ASP A 200 19.07 -17.98 15.03
CA ASP A 200 20.08 -17.75 16.06
C ASP A 200 19.69 -16.60 16.99
N LEU A 201 18.98 -15.59 16.47
CA LEU A 201 18.37 -14.49 17.23
C LEU A 201 17.09 -14.89 18.00
N GLY A 202 16.68 -16.16 17.92
CA GLY A 202 15.55 -16.70 18.68
C GLY A 202 14.20 -16.71 17.94
N TYR A 203 14.11 -16.18 16.72
CA TYR A 203 12.87 -16.17 15.92
C TYR A 203 12.66 -17.50 15.16
N LYS A 204 12.69 -18.62 15.88
CA LYS A 204 12.68 -19.98 15.30
C LYS A 204 11.44 -20.26 14.43
N GLU A 205 10.26 -19.90 14.92
CA GLU A 205 8.99 -20.10 14.19
C GLU A 205 8.92 -19.28 12.89
N MET A 206 9.40 -18.03 12.93
CA MET A 206 9.46 -17.16 11.76
C MET A 206 10.47 -17.69 10.74
N ALA A 207 11.64 -18.14 11.20
CA ALA A 207 12.66 -18.76 10.36
C ALA A 207 12.14 -20.06 9.70
N PHE A 208 11.40 -20.89 10.44
CA PHE A 208 10.75 -22.09 9.91
C PHE A 208 9.70 -21.74 8.85
N SER A 209 8.82 -20.79 9.14
CA SER A 209 7.78 -20.33 8.23
C SER A 209 8.35 -19.76 6.93
N PHE A 210 9.37 -18.90 7.04
CA PHE A 210 10.08 -18.36 5.87
C PHE A 210 10.71 -19.49 5.03
N ARG A 211 11.39 -20.45 5.67
CA ARG A 211 12.02 -21.59 4.98
C ARG A 211 10.99 -22.42 4.21
N ASN A 212 9.83 -22.68 4.80
CA ASN A 212 8.77 -23.45 4.15
C ASN A 212 8.20 -22.71 2.94
N ILE A 213 7.98 -21.40 3.06
CA ILE A 213 7.53 -20.55 1.95
C ILE A 213 8.58 -20.55 0.82
N LEU A 214 9.86 -20.36 1.16
CA LEU A 214 10.95 -20.36 0.19
C LEU A 214 11.05 -21.71 -0.54
N SER A 215 10.99 -22.83 0.19
CA SER A 215 11.01 -24.17 -0.42
C SER A 215 9.79 -24.41 -1.31
N ALA A 216 8.60 -23.95 -0.91
CA ALA A 216 7.41 -24.05 -1.74
C ALA A 216 7.55 -23.23 -3.04
N TYR A 217 8.14 -22.03 -2.95
CA TYR A 217 8.44 -21.19 -4.11
C TYR A 217 9.39 -21.88 -5.10
N GLU A 218 10.52 -22.39 -4.60
CA GLU A 218 11.53 -23.09 -5.42
C GLU A 218 10.92 -24.31 -6.12
N LYS A 219 10.15 -25.12 -5.39
CA LYS A 219 9.41 -26.27 -5.98
C LYS A 219 8.45 -25.86 -7.08
N ILE A 220 7.77 -24.73 -6.97
CA ILE A 220 6.88 -24.25 -8.04
C ILE A 220 7.70 -23.85 -9.27
N LYS A 221 8.82 -23.15 -9.09
CA LYS A 221 9.68 -22.72 -10.20
C LYS A 221 10.23 -23.89 -10.99
N GLU A 222 10.77 -24.88 -10.29
CA GLU A 222 11.41 -26.08 -10.86
C GLU A 222 10.41 -27.09 -11.41
N SER A 223 9.12 -26.97 -11.06
CA SER A 223 8.10 -27.89 -11.55
C SER A 223 7.87 -27.82 -13.07
N SER A 224 7.43 -28.93 -13.64
CA SER A 224 6.97 -29.06 -15.04
C SER A 224 5.53 -28.60 -15.26
N LEU A 225 4.93 -27.89 -14.30
CA LEU A 225 3.56 -27.41 -14.39
C LEU A 225 3.37 -26.41 -15.55
N GLY A 226 2.17 -26.41 -16.13
CA GLY A 226 1.77 -25.37 -17.09
C GLY A 226 1.65 -23.99 -16.43
N SER A 227 1.75 -22.92 -17.22
CA SER A 227 1.80 -21.54 -16.70
C SER A 227 0.54 -21.16 -15.89
N ARG A 228 -0.65 -21.69 -16.24
CA ARG A 228 -1.88 -21.48 -15.45
C ARG A 228 -1.80 -22.12 -14.05
N ASP A 229 -1.30 -23.34 -13.96
CA ASP A 229 -1.16 -24.03 -12.66
C ASP A 229 -0.08 -23.38 -11.80
N LYS A 230 1.03 -22.94 -12.41
CA LYS A 230 2.06 -22.14 -11.72
C LYS A 230 1.46 -20.86 -11.16
N TYR A 231 0.69 -20.12 -11.96
CA TYR A 231 -0.01 -18.91 -11.50
C TYR A 231 -0.89 -19.18 -10.26
N VAL A 232 -1.75 -20.20 -10.30
CA VAL A 232 -2.64 -20.53 -9.17
C VAL A 232 -1.85 -20.86 -7.90
N ARG A 233 -0.76 -21.63 -8.03
CA ARG A 233 0.08 -21.99 -6.87
C ARG A 233 0.84 -20.78 -6.32
N LEU A 234 1.33 -19.89 -7.18
CA LEU A 234 2.00 -18.65 -6.77
C LEU A 234 1.02 -17.67 -6.11
N ASP A 235 -0.22 -17.57 -6.59
CA ASP A 235 -1.26 -16.73 -5.94
C ASP A 235 -1.56 -17.24 -4.53
N LYS A 236 -1.69 -18.57 -4.37
CA LYS A 236 -1.86 -19.18 -3.05
C LYS A 236 -0.66 -18.90 -2.15
N LEU A 237 0.57 -19.02 -2.67
CA LEU A 237 1.79 -18.74 -1.92
C LEU A 237 1.86 -17.28 -1.47
N MET A 238 1.45 -16.33 -2.31
CA MET A 238 1.38 -14.91 -1.94
C MET A 238 0.47 -14.67 -0.73
N ARG A 239 -0.67 -15.35 -0.66
CA ARG A 239 -1.58 -15.27 0.51
C ARG A 239 -0.92 -15.81 1.77
N SER A 240 -0.20 -16.93 1.66
CA SER A 240 0.57 -17.49 2.78
C SER A 240 1.65 -16.52 3.27
N ILE A 241 2.35 -15.84 2.36
CA ILE A 241 3.33 -14.82 2.72
C ILE A 241 2.66 -13.68 3.48
N SER A 242 1.56 -13.14 2.94
CA SER A 242 0.85 -12.03 3.60
C SER A 242 0.35 -12.38 5.00
N LEU A 243 -0.07 -13.63 5.23
CA LEU A 243 -0.51 -14.10 6.54
C LEU A 243 0.65 -14.19 7.55
N VAL A 244 1.80 -14.72 7.14
CA VAL A 244 2.96 -14.83 8.04
C VAL A 244 3.57 -13.44 8.29
N GLU A 245 3.57 -12.58 7.26
CA GLU A 245 4.09 -11.22 7.36
C GLU A 245 3.28 -10.33 8.28
N SER A 246 1.95 -10.51 8.38
CA SER A 246 1.12 -9.70 9.28
C SER A 246 1.47 -9.90 10.77
N ASP A 247 2.09 -11.03 11.11
CA ASP A 247 2.51 -11.35 12.48
C ASP A 247 3.98 -10.93 12.75
N SER A 248 4.66 -10.32 11.77
CA SER A 248 6.06 -9.91 11.86
C SER A 248 6.22 -8.42 12.18
N ASN A 249 7.10 -8.11 13.14
CA ASN A 249 7.45 -6.74 13.53
C ASN A 249 8.65 -6.16 12.74
N PHE A 250 9.13 -6.85 11.70
CA PHE A 250 10.26 -6.35 10.91
C PHE A 250 9.81 -5.26 9.93
N PHE A 251 10.40 -4.08 10.06
CA PHE A 251 10.31 -3.01 9.08
C PHE A 251 11.72 -2.63 8.61
N PRO A 252 12.01 -2.58 7.30
CA PRO A 252 11.21 -3.17 6.22
C PRO A 252 11.05 -4.69 6.44
N SER A 253 10.02 -5.27 5.84
CA SER A 253 9.70 -6.69 6.01
C SER A 253 10.78 -7.59 5.41
N ILE A 254 11.14 -8.64 6.13
CA ILE A 254 12.05 -9.70 5.65
C ILE A 254 11.49 -10.45 4.43
N PHE A 255 10.18 -10.38 4.17
CA PHE A 255 9.54 -10.98 3.01
C PHE A 255 9.58 -10.11 1.76
N SER A 256 10.02 -8.85 1.85
CA SER A 256 9.90 -7.87 0.76
C SER A 256 10.56 -8.35 -0.55
N ALA A 257 11.81 -8.81 -0.47
CA ALA A 257 12.53 -9.32 -1.65
C ALA A 257 11.89 -10.60 -2.22
N LEU A 258 11.50 -11.53 -1.34
CA LEU A 258 10.84 -12.76 -1.76
C LEU A 258 9.47 -12.49 -2.42
N LYS A 259 8.66 -11.59 -1.86
CA LYS A 259 7.38 -11.17 -2.46
C LYS A 259 7.58 -10.61 -3.85
N LEU A 260 8.58 -9.75 -4.07
CA LEU A 260 8.85 -9.22 -5.41
C LEU A 260 9.23 -10.32 -6.40
N ASN A 261 10.00 -11.32 -5.95
CA ASN A 261 10.32 -12.49 -6.77
C ASN A 261 9.08 -13.32 -7.10
N VAL A 262 8.24 -13.62 -6.10
CA VAL A 262 6.99 -14.39 -6.29
C VAL A 262 6.02 -13.63 -7.20
N ILE A 263 5.86 -12.32 -7.03
CA ILE A 263 5.03 -11.47 -7.90
C ILE A 263 5.55 -11.48 -9.33
N PHE A 264 6.86 -11.42 -9.53
CA PHE A 264 7.47 -11.50 -10.86
C PHE A 264 7.11 -12.81 -11.56
N ASP A 265 7.35 -13.95 -10.92
CA ASP A 265 7.04 -15.26 -11.51
C ASP A 265 5.53 -15.50 -11.64
N LEU A 266 4.71 -14.91 -10.75
CA LEU A 266 3.26 -14.94 -10.82
C LEU A 266 2.76 -14.16 -12.04
N CYS A 267 3.22 -12.93 -12.25
CA CYS A 267 2.86 -12.11 -13.41
C CYS A 267 3.33 -12.77 -14.70
N ARG A 268 4.54 -13.33 -14.72
CA ARG A 268 5.07 -14.07 -15.87
C ARG A 268 4.20 -15.28 -16.22
N SER A 269 3.95 -16.16 -15.25
CA SER A 269 3.12 -17.34 -15.44
C SER A 269 1.67 -16.98 -15.81
N GLY A 270 1.16 -15.88 -15.25
CA GLY A 270 -0.16 -15.35 -15.56
C GLY A 270 -0.26 -14.84 -17.00
N VAL A 271 0.71 -14.06 -17.47
CA VAL A 271 0.79 -13.57 -18.85
C VAL A 271 0.93 -14.74 -19.84
N GLU A 272 1.83 -15.69 -19.57
CA GLU A 272 2.00 -16.90 -20.39
C GLU A 272 0.73 -17.77 -20.41
N GLY A 273 -0.02 -17.81 -19.30
CA GLY A 273 -1.28 -18.54 -19.17
C GLY A 273 -2.53 -17.80 -19.68
N GLY A 274 -2.39 -16.54 -20.11
CA GLY A 274 -3.51 -15.67 -20.51
C GLY A 274 -4.48 -15.36 -19.37
N MET A 275 -3.98 -15.18 -18.15
CA MET A 275 -4.77 -14.84 -16.97
C MET A 275 -5.10 -13.35 -16.92
N GLN A 276 -6.27 -13.02 -16.37
CA GLN A 276 -6.73 -11.64 -16.13
C GLN A 276 -6.58 -11.25 -14.65
N GLY A 277 -6.70 -9.95 -14.36
CA GLY A 277 -6.57 -9.33 -13.05
C GLY A 277 -5.12 -9.07 -12.62
N LEU A 278 -4.20 -8.94 -13.59
CA LEU A 278 -2.76 -8.85 -13.31
C LEU A 278 -2.23 -7.41 -13.26
N SER A 279 -2.93 -6.44 -13.86
CA SER A 279 -2.38 -5.10 -14.14
C SER A 279 -1.86 -4.39 -12.89
N ASN A 280 -2.58 -4.50 -11.76
CA ASN A 280 -2.15 -3.88 -10.50
C ASN A 280 -0.84 -4.47 -9.96
N ARG A 281 -0.69 -5.80 -10.02
CA ARG A 281 0.52 -6.49 -9.55
C ARG A 281 1.70 -6.22 -10.46
N ALA A 282 1.47 -6.22 -11.78
CA ALA A 282 2.50 -5.92 -12.76
C ALA A 282 2.95 -4.45 -12.71
N ARG A 283 2.02 -3.51 -12.48
CA ARG A 283 2.34 -2.09 -12.23
C ARG A 283 3.21 -1.91 -10.99
N TYR A 284 2.84 -2.54 -9.88
CA TYR A 284 3.63 -2.50 -8.64
C TYR A 284 5.05 -3.05 -8.88
N LEU A 285 5.15 -4.19 -9.56
CA LEU A 285 6.44 -4.80 -9.90
C LEU A 285 7.31 -3.87 -10.78
N TYR A 286 6.71 -3.23 -11.80
CA TYR A 286 7.40 -2.26 -12.64
C TYR A 286 7.88 -1.03 -11.83
N SER A 287 7.04 -0.51 -10.93
CA SER A 287 7.41 0.62 -10.05
C SER A 287 8.63 0.33 -9.16
N LYS A 288 8.91 -0.95 -8.88
CA LYS A 288 10.01 -1.39 -8.03
C LYS A 288 11.28 -1.76 -8.79
N ARG A 289 11.17 -2.37 -9.99
CA ARG A 289 12.35 -2.84 -10.75
C ARG A 289 12.71 -1.98 -11.96
N ASN A 290 11.74 -1.25 -12.51
CA ASN A 290 11.90 -0.34 -13.64
C ASN A 290 12.80 -0.86 -14.78
N ASN A 291 12.42 -1.99 -15.39
CA ASN A 291 13.20 -2.62 -16.47
C ASN A 291 12.29 -3.17 -17.59
N GLU A 292 12.89 -3.60 -18.72
CA GLU A 292 12.14 -4.03 -19.91
C GLU A 292 11.22 -5.22 -19.63
N ASP A 293 11.67 -6.21 -18.86
CA ASP A 293 10.87 -7.40 -18.55
C ASP A 293 9.63 -7.04 -17.73
N THR A 294 9.78 -6.16 -16.74
CA THR A 294 8.65 -5.75 -15.89
C THR A 294 7.69 -4.81 -16.61
N MET A 295 8.17 -3.94 -17.50
CA MET A 295 7.29 -3.16 -18.38
C MET A 295 6.55 -4.08 -19.37
N TYR A 296 7.25 -5.07 -19.94
CA TYR A 296 6.62 -6.07 -20.80
C TYR A 296 5.48 -6.80 -20.07
N LEU A 297 5.72 -7.30 -18.86
CA LEU A 297 4.68 -7.95 -18.06
C LEU A 297 3.52 -7.00 -17.74
N TYR A 298 3.81 -5.71 -17.49
CA TYR A 298 2.78 -4.71 -17.24
C TYR A 298 1.89 -4.45 -18.45
N ILE A 299 2.49 -4.23 -19.63
CA ILE A 299 1.74 -4.01 -20.87
C ILE A 299 0.93 -5.26 -21.23
N MET A 300 1.51 -6.45 -21.12
CA MET A 300 0.80 -7.69 -21.39
C MET A 300 -0.38 -7.90 -20.44
N ALA A 301 -0.22 -7.57 -19.16
CA ALA A 301 -1.32 -7.61 -18.19
C ALA A 301 -2.45 -6.65 -18.56
N LEU A 302 -2.14 -5.41 -18.97
CA LEU A 302 -3.13 -4.44 -19.44
C LEU A 302 -3.90 -4.97 -20.67
N VAL A 303 -3.18 -5.59 -21.62
CA VAL A 303 -3.79 -6.19 -22.80
C VAL A 303 -4.79 -7.28 -22.41
N PHE A 304 -4.43 -8.18 -21.49
CA PHE A 304 -5.33 -9.25 -21.05
C PHE A 304 -6.50 -8.76 -20.20
N ASP A 305 -6.30 -7.71 -19.42
CA ASP A 305 -7.34 -7.07 -18.62
C ASP A 305 -8.30 -6.22 -19.46
N GLY A 306 -7.94 -5.95 -20.72
CA GLY A 306 -8.77 -5.23 -21.71
C GLY A 306 -8.50 -3.72 -21.76
N ASP A 307 -7.52 -3.23 -21.03
CA ASP A 307 -7.10 -1.83 -20.95
C ASP A 307 -6.14 -1.50 -22.11
N ILE A 308 -6.61 -1.69 -23.35
CA ILE A 308 -5.78 -1.60 -24.56
C ILE A 308 -5.18 -0.20 -24.74
N GLU A 309 -5.95 0.85 -24.46
CA GLU A 309 -5.50 2.24 -24.64
C GLU A 309 -4.28 2.56 -23.75
N GLU A 310 -4.30 2.15 -22.48
CA GLU A 310 -3.16 2.32 -21.59
C GLU A 310 -1.97 1.44 -22.05
N ALA A 311 -2.23 0.21 -22.48
CA ALA A 311 -1.19 -0.68 -23.00
C ALA A 311 -0.43 -0.06 -24.18
N GLU A 312 -1.15 0.58 -25.11
CA GLU A 312 -0.57 1.29 -26.25
C GLU A 312 0.26 2.49 -25.85
N GLU A 313 -0.27 3.29 -24.92
CA GLU A 313 0.42 4.47 -24.41
C GLU A 313 1.77 4.06 -23.79
N LYS A 314 1.76 3.05 -22.90
CA LYS A 314 2.99 2.54 -22.26
C LYS A 314 3.95 1.95 -23.27
N TYR A 315 3.46 1.17 -24.24
CA TYR A 315 4.28 0.61 -25.31
C TYR A 315 5.01 1.69 -26.11
N ARG A 316 4.30 2.75 -26.49
CA ARG A 316 4.86 3.87 -27.26
C ARG A 316 5.88 4.68 -26.46
N LEU A 317 5.59 4.94 -25.18
CA LEU A 317 6.43 5.80 -24.34
C LEU A 317 7.70 5.13 -23.83
N PHE A 318 7.69 3.81 -23.59
CA PHE A 318 8.80 3.15 -22.89
C PHE A 318 10.07 2.96 -23.75
N GLY A 319 9.93 2.71 -25.06
CA GLY A 319 11.08 2.55 -25.96
C GLY A 319 11.89 1.25 -25.75
N PHE A 320 11.28 0.09 -26.04
CA PHE A 320 11.93 -1.22 -25.90
C PHE A 320 13.16 -1.43 -26.80
N ARG A 321 14.30 -1.79 -26.21
CA ARG A 321 15.50 -2.22 -26.96
C ARG A 321 15.39 -3.65 -27.43
N ASN A 322 14.85 -4.54 -26.60
CA ASN A 322 14.63 -5.94 -26.99
C ASN A 322 13.56 -6.08 -28.08
N ALA A 323 14.00 -6.37 -29.30
CA ALA A 323 13.12 -6.50 -30.46
C ALA A 323 12.08 -7.61 -30.33
N LYS A 324 12.40 -8.72 -29.64
CA LYS A 324 11.46 -9.84 -29.46
C LYS A 324 10.28 -9.41 -28.58
N LEU A 325 10.57 -8.75 -27.45
CA LEU A 325 9.53 -8.23 -26.56
C LEU A 325 8.68 -7.18 -27.27
N ARG A 326 9.33 -6.23 -27.95
CA ARG A 326 8.66 -5.17 -28.71
C ARG A 326 7.68 -5.72 -29.74
N ASN A 327 8.14 -6.65 -30.57
CA ASN A 327 7.33 -7.23 -31.64
C ASN A 327 6.18 -8.07 -31.07
N HIS A 328 6.41 -8.80 -29.97
CA HIS A 328 5.37 -9.58 -29.31
C HIS A 328 4.27 -8.68 -28.75
N ILE A 329 4.64 -7.59 -28.05
CA ILE A 329 3.68 -6.61 -27.53
C ILE A 329 2.84 -6.02 -28.66
N ALA A 330 3.48 -5.54 -29.73
CA ALA A 330 2.79 -4.94 -30.87
C ALA A 330 1.76 -5.91 -31.48
N TYR A 331 2.16 -7.16 -31.71
CA TYR A 331 1.27 -8.20 -32.21
C TYR A 331 0.07 -8.44 -31.27
N ARG A 332 0.30 -8.51 -29.96
CA ARG A 332 -0.76 -8.78 -28.97
C ARG A 332 -1.73 -7.62 -28.82
N ILE A 333 -1.25 -6.37 -28.84
CA ILE A 333 -2.09 -5.17 -28.86
C ILE A 333 -3.00 -5.18 -30.10
N GLU A 334 -2.43 -5.41 -31.27
CA GLU A 334 -3.19 -5.38 -32.53
C GLU A 334 -4.22 -6.50 -32.57
N THR A 335 -3.84 -7.70 -32.11
CA THR A 335 -4.76 -8.84 -31.97
C THR A 335 -5.92 -8.51 -31.03
N ALA A 336 -5.65 -7.91 -29.87
CA ALA A 336 -6.67 -7.55 -28.92
C ALA A 336 -7.62 -6.45 -29.43
N LYS A 337 -7.12 -5.49 -30.24
CA LYS A 337 -7.97 -4.51 -30.93
C LYS A 337 -8.94 -5.18 -31.91
N MET A 338 -8.43 -6.09 -32.74
CA MET A 338 -9.26 -6.85 -33.70
C MET A 338 -10.31 -7.68 -32.97
N GLU A 339 -9.95 -8.37 -31.89
CA GLU A 339 -10.89 -9.12 -31.05
C GLU A 339 -11.98 -8.21 -30.46
N ARG A 340 -11.61 -7.03 -29.94
CA ARG A 340 -12.55 -6.03 -29.39
C ARG A 340 -13.50 -5.49 -30.47
N GLU A 341 -13.00 -5.23 -31.67
CA GLU A 341 -13.81 -4.76 -32.80
C GLU A 341 -14.78 -5.84 -33.29
N ASN A 342 -14.31 -7.08 -33.47
CA ASN A 342 -15.16 -8.20 -33.86
C ASN A 342 -16.26 -8.46 -32.82
N ALA A 343 -15.92 -8.44 -31.53
CA ALA A 343 -16.91 -8.55 -30.45
C ALA A 343 -17.93 -7.41 -30.47
N ARG A 344 -17.54 -6.19 -30.85
CA ARG A 344 -18.46 -5.06 -31.05
C ARG A 344 -19.40 -5.31 -32.23
N ARG A 345 -18.88 -5.69 -33.39
CA ARG A 345 -19.67 -6.01 -34.60
C ARG A 345 -20.67 -7.12 -34.33
N GLU A 346 -20.26 -8.20 -33.67
CA GLU A 346 -21.18 -9.28 -33.27
C GLU A 346 -22.30 -8.81 -32.33
N ARG A 347 -22.00 -7.92 -31.37
CA ARG A 347 -23.00 -7.35 -30.45
C ARG A 347 -24.00 -6.50 -31.22
N GLU A 348 -23.54 -5.70 -32.18
CA GLU A 348 -24.38 -4.88 -33.06
C GLU A 348 -25.26 -5.78 -33.94
N GLU A 349 -24.72 -6.80 -34.57
CA GLU A 349 -25.51 -7.77 -35.35
C GLU A 349 -26.54 -8.53 -34.51
N LYS A 350 -26.18 -8.95 -33.29
CA LYS A 350 -27.11 -9.60 -32.36
C LYS A 350 -28.24 -8.63 -31.97
N ARG A 351 -27.96 -7.33 -31.80
CA ARG A 351 -28.99 -6.30 -31.59
C ARG A 351 -29.88 -6.12 -32.82
N HIS A 352 -29.30 -6.03 -34.02
CA HIS A 352 -30.07 -5.94 -35.27
C HIS A 352 -30.92 -7.18 -35.53
N ARG A 353 -30.42 -8.39 -35.27
CA ARG A 353 -31.20 -9.63 -35.36
C ARG A 353 -32.36 -9.66 -34.37
N ARG A 354 -32.13 -9.26 -33.11
CA ARG A 354 -33.22 -9.14 -32.10
C ARG A 354 -34.27 -8.13 -32.54
N ARG A 355 -33.85 -6.99 -33.09
CA ARG A 355 -34.76 -5.96 -33.61
C ARG A 355 -35.59 -6.49 -34.79
N ARG A 356 -34.97 -7.17 -35.76
CA ARG A 356 -35.68 -7.83 -36.86
C ARG A 356 -36.66 -8.90 -36.36
N HIS A 357 -36.27 -9.77 -35.44
CA HIS A 357 -37.21 -10.74 -34.85
C HIS A 357 -38.38 -10.09 -34.09
N MET A 358 -38.17 -8.91 -33.47
CA MET A 358 -39.26 -8.14 -32.88
C MET A 358 -40.13 -7.45 -33.93
N GLU A 359 -39.58 -7.04 -35.07
CA GLU A 359 -40.33 -6.43 -36.18
C GLU A 359 -41.13 -7.51 -36.97
N ASP A 360 -40.51 -8.66 -37.26
CA ASP A 360 -41.11 -9.80 -37.97
C ASP A 360 -42.10 -10.60 -37.09
N GLY A 361 -41.86 -10.68 -35.77
CA GLY A 361 -42.76 -11.30 -34.80
C GLY A 361 -44.09 -10.56 -34.58
N TYR A 362 -44.27 -9.39 -35.22
CA TYR A 362 -45.52 -8.63 -35.27
C TYR A 362 -46.16 -8.63 -36.67
N GLY A 363 -45.68 -9.45 -37.61
CA GLY A 363 -46.27 -9.64 -38.93
C GLY A 363 -47.03 -10.96 -39.03
N GLY A 364 -48.24 -11.07 -38.45
CA GLY A 364 -48.99 -12.32 -38.60
C GLY A 364 -50.27 -12.54 -37.78
N MET A 365 -50.94 -11.51 -37.29
CA MET A 365 -52.35 -11.66 -36.87
C MET A 365 -53.01 -10.27 -36.93
N ALA A 366 -54.07 -10.14 -37.72
CA ALA A 366 -54.95 -8.98 -37.61
C ALA A 366 -55.53 -8.97 -36.19
N ARG A 367 -54.89 -8.25 -35.27
CA ARG A 367 -55.48 -7.97 -33.96
C ARG A 367 -56.69 -7.11 -34.24
N ASN A 368 -57.87 -7.63 -33.94
CA ASN A 368 -59.04 -6.79 -33.70
C ASN A 368 -58.65 -5.81 -32.59
N LYS A 369 -58.20 -4.62 -32.97
CA LYS A 369 -57.59 -3.61 -32.09
C LYS A 369 -58.49 -3.24 -30.91
N TRP A 370 -59.78 -3.55 -31.02
CA TRP A 370 -60.85 -3.24 -30.09
C TRP A 370 -61.21 -4.39 -29.13
N ASP A 371 -60.87 -5.66 -29.41
CA ASP A 371 -61.19 -6.81 -28.55
C ASP A 371 -60.05 -7.84 -28.50
N PHE A 372 -58.85 -7.39 -28.13
CA PHE A 372 -57.61 -8.17 -28.22
C PHE A 372 -57.54 -9.40 -27.30
N LEU A 373 -58.40 -9.51 -26.27
CA LEU A 373 -58.59 -10.71 -25.44
C LEU A 373 -59.95 -11.39 -25.65
N GLY A 374 -60.77 -10.91 -26.60
CA GLY A 374 -62.07 -11.51 -26.91
C GLY A 374 -63.15 -11.31 -25.84
N TYR A 375 -63.03 -10.33 -24.94
CA TYR A 375 -63.98 -10.09 -23.85
C TYR A 375 -65.38 -9.69 -24.34
N TYR A 376 -65.47 -8.84 -25.37
CA TYR A 376 -66.78 -8.50 -25.95
C TYR A 376 -67.37 -9.70 -26.68
N LYS A 377 -66.53 -10.45 -27.42
CA LYS A 377 -66.92 -11.68 -28.09
C LYS A 377 -67.44 -12.76 -27.12
N LEU A 378 -66.82 -12.90 -25.94
CA LEU A 378 -67.26 -13.85 -24.90
C LEU A 378 -68.65 -13.53 -24.33
N LEU A 379 -69.06 -12.27 -24.37
CA LEU A 379 -70.42 -11.85 -24.00
C LEU A 379 -71.40 -11.88 -25.18
N GLY A 380 -70.95 -12.32 -26.36
CA GLY A 380 -71.79 -12.49 -27.55
C GLY A 380 -71.96 -11.25 -28.41
N PHE A 381 -71.15 -10.21 -28.20
CA PHE A 381 -71.12 -9.03 -29.07
C PHE A 381 -70.32 -9.30 -30.34
N LYS A 382 -70.76 -8.72 -31.46
CA LYS A 382 -70.03 -8.80 -32.73
C LYS A 382 -68.85 -7.82 -32.74
N GLU A 383 -67.92 -8.10 -33.63
CA GLU A 383 -66.74 -7.27 -33.80
C GLU A 383 -67.13 -5.82 -34.19
N GLY A 384 -66.63 -4.85 -33.43
CA GLY A 384 -66.94 -3.42 -33.64
C GLY A 384 -68.17 -2.90 -32.91
N GLU A 385 -68.98 -3.77 -32.27
CA GLU A 385 -70.07 -3.33 -31.40
C GLU A 385 -69.51 -2.66 -30.13
N LYS A 386 -70.06 -1.49 -29.76
CA LYS A 386 -69.66 -0.71 -28.57
C LYS A 386 -70.79 -0.68 -27.55
N PRO A 387 -71.06 -1.81 -26.87
CA PRO A 387 -72.19 -1.89 -25.98
C PRO A 387 -72.00 -1.01 -24.74
N ASP A 388 -73.10 -0.44 -24.28
CA ASP A 388 -73.12 0.29 -23.02
C ASP A 388 -73.05 -0.66 -21.81
N GLU A 389 -72.87 -0.12 -20.60
CA GLU A 389 -72.77 -0.96 -19.39
C GLU A 389 -74.05 -1.77 -19.12
N LYS A 390 -75.23 -1.25 -19.51
CA LYS A 390 -76.51 -1.93 -19.32
C LYS A 390 -76.64 -3.12 -20.28
N GLU A 391 -76.20 -2.96 -21.51
CA GLU A 391 -76.14 -4.01 -22.54
C GLU A 391 -75.16 -5.11 -22.14
N ILE A 392 -73.98 -4.77 -21.63
CA ILE A 392 -72.98 -5.72 -21.11
C ILE A 392 -73.57 -6.54 -19.95
N LYS A 393 -74.26 -5.89 -19.00
CA LYS A 393 -74.95 -6.56 -17.89
C LYS A 393 -76.09 -7.46 -18.36
N LYS A 394 -76.85 -7.03 -19.37
CA LYS A 394 -77.94 -7.81 -19.97
C LYS A 394 -77.40 -9.05 -20.69
N ALA A 395 -76.34 -8.90 -21.47
CA ALA A 395 -75.68 -9.98 -22.19
C ALA A 395 -75.12 -11.04 -21.23
N TYR A 396 -74.40 -10.60 -20.18
CA TYR A 396 -73.91 -11.51 -19.14
C TYR A 396 -75.04 -12.30 -18.46
N ARG A 397 -76.13 -11.62 -18.05
CA ARG A 397 -77.30 -12.28 -17.45
C ARG A 397 -77.91 -13.32 -18.40
N LYS A 398 -78.02 -13.00 -19.69
CA LYS A 398 -78.50 -13.92 -20.73
C LYS A 398 -77.61 -15.17 -20.81
N THR A 399 -76.29 -15.00 -20.86
CA THR A 399 -75.32 -16.11 -20.88
C THR A 399 -75.43 -17.00 -19.62
N VAL A 400 -75.61 -16.41 -18.44
CA VAL A 400 -75.78 -17.16 -17.17
C VAL A 400 -77.11 -17.94 -17.15
N VAL A 401 -78.20 -17.33 -17.61
CA VAL A 401 -79.54 -17.96 -17.60
C VAL A 401 -79.64 -19.06 -18.65
N GLU A 402 -79.16 -18.82 -19.87
CA GLU A 402 -79.10 -19.83 -20.93
C GLU A 402 -78.31 -21.07 -20.48
N ASN A 403 -77.21 -20.84 -19.76
CA ASN A 403 -76.46 -21.93 -19.19
C ASN A 403 -77.24 -22.74 -18.14
N LYS A 404 -77.97 -22.07 -17.23
CA LYS A 404 -78.75 -22.74 -16.18
C LYS A 404 -79.92 -23.56 -16.75
N LYS A 405 -80.48 -23.17 -17.90
CA LYS A 405 -81.61 -23.87 -18.53
C LYS A 405 -81.21 -25.08 -19.38
N LYS A 406 -79.95 -25.19 -19.79
CA LYS A 406 -79.45 -26.32 -20.59
C LYS A 406 -79.20 -27.55 -19.70
N LYS A 407 -79.90 -28.66 -19.95
CA LYS A 407 -79.50 -29.99 -19.43
C LYS A 407 -78.15 -30.35 -20.05
N LYS A 408 -77.14 -30.60 -19.21
CA LYS A 408 -75.76 -30.86 -19.64
C LYS A 408 -75.26 -32.20 -19.13
N THR A 409 -74.43 -32.87 -19.91
CA THR A 409 -73.65 -34.02 -19.44
C THR A 409 -72.49 -33.55 -18.55
N LYS A 410 -71.91 -34.45 -17.73
CA LYS A 410 -70.78 -34.12 -16.84
C LYS A 410 -69.56 -33.52 -17.57
N GLN A 411 -69.34 -33.88 -18.83
CA GLN A 411 -68.26 -33.34 -19.66
C GLN A 411 -68.56 -31.91 -20.11
N GLN A 412 -69.79 -31.65 -20.56
CA GLN A 412 -70.24 -30.31 -20.96
C GLN A 412 -70.29 -29.34 -19.77
N GLU A 413 -70.47 -29.86 -18.56
CA GLU A 413 -70.45 -29.07 -17.33
C GLU A 413 -69.03 -28.55 -17.02
N LYS A 414 -68.00 -29.38 -17.21
CA LYS A 414 -66.58 -28.98 -17.03
C LYS A 414 -66.13 -27.96 -18.07
N GLU A 415 -66.42 -28.21 -19.35
CA GLU A 415 -66.09 -27.29 -20.45
C GLU A 415 -66.79 -25.93 -20.28
N TRP A 416 -68.03 -25.97 -19.77
CA TRP A 416 -68.74 -24.76 -19.44
C TRP A 416 -68.12 -24.03 -18.25
N GLU A 417 -67.69 -24.73 -17.20
CA GLU A 417 -67.06 -24.10 -16.03
C GLU A 417 -65.82 -23.29 -16.42
N GLU A 418 -64.98 -23.82 -17.31
CA GLU A 418 -63.81 -23.11 -17.84
C GLU A 418 -64.19 -21.90 -18.70
N THR A 419 -65.21 -22.06 -19.55
CA THR A 419 -65.72 -20.96 -20.38
C THR A 419 -66.36 -19.86 -19.50
N PHE A 420 -67.05 -20.26 -18.44
CA PHE A 420 -67.73 -19.35 -17.52
C PHE A 420 -66.74 -18.55 -16.67
N LYS A 421 -65.60 -19.15 -16.28
CA LYS A 421 -64.48 -18.41 -15.67
C LYS A 421 -63.99 -17.28 -16.57
N LYS A 422 -63.86 -17.53 -17.88
CA LYS A 422 -63.49 -16.50 -18.87
C LYS A 422 -64.58 -15.43 -19.05
N VAL A 423 -65.85 -15.83 -19.11
CA VAL A 423 -67.00 -14.92 -19.19
C VAL A 423 -67.12 -14.03 -17.95
N ASN A 424 -66.87 -14.56 -16.76
CA ASN A 424 -66.86 -13.79 -15.51
C ASN A 424 -65.72 -12.77 -15.48
N LYS A 425 -64.53 -13.16 -15.95
CA LYS A 425 -63.39 -12.24 -16.08
C LYS A 425 -63.71 -11.10 -17.07
N ALA A 426 -64.23 -11.46 -18.25
CA ALA A 426 -64.66 -10.49 -19.26
C ALA A 426 -65.72 -9.53 -18.71
N PHE A 427 -66.73 -10.04 -18.00
CA PHE A 427 -67.75 -9.22 -17.36
C PHE A 427 -67.17 -8.27 -16.31
N GLY A 428 -66.24 -8.73 -15.46
CA GLY A 428 -65.59 -7.91 -14.45
C GLY A 428 -64.78 -6.75 -15.04
N VAL A 429 -64.07 -7.00 -16.15
CA VAL A 429 -63.29 -5.96 -16.86
C VAL A 429 -64.20 -4.99 -17.61
N LEU A 430 -65.22 -5.49 -18.30
CA LEU A 430 -66.09 -4.68 -19.17
C LEU A 430 -67.16 -3.89 -18.39
N THR A 431 -67.48 -4.28 -17.16
CA THR A 431 -68.45 -3.55 -16.33
C THR A 431 -67.83 -2.39 -15.56
N ASP A 432 -66.54 -2.47 -15.22
CA ASP A 432 -65.83 -1.35 -14.59
C ASP A 432 -65.42 -0.33 -15.65
N LYS A 433 -65.87 0.92 -15.51
CA LYS A 433 -65.61 1.99 -16.47
C LYS A 433 -64.12 2.21 -16.75
N LYS A 434 -63.28 2.21 -15.71
CA LYS A 434 -61.84 2.45 -15.84
C LYS A 434 -61.14 1.25 -16.47
N LYS A 435 -61.47 0.03 -16.04
CA LYS A 435 -60.90 -1.19 -16.63
C LYS A 435 -61.31 -1.36 -18.08
N ARG A 436 -62.57 -1.06 -18.43
CA ARG A 436 -63.05 -1.06 -19.82
C ARG A 436 -62.34 -0.02 -20.67
N GLU A 437 -62.12 1.20 -20.15
CA GLU A 437 -61.36 2.22 -20.87
C GLU A 437 -59.90 1.82 -21.13
N MET A 438 -59.24 1.18 -20.16
CA MET A 438 -57.89 0.60 -20.34
C MET A 438 -57.91 -0.51 -21.40
N TYR A 439 -58.87 -1.44 -21.27
CA TYR A 439 -59.05 -2.54 -22.22
C TYR A 439 -59.31 -2.03 -23.65
N ASN A 440 -60.18 -1.04 -23.83
CA ASN A 440 -60.45 -0.43 -25.14
C ASN A 440 -59.25 0.31 -25.73
N LYS A 441 -58.26 0.70 -24.92
CA LYS A 441 -56.99 1.28 -25.34
C LYS A 441 -55.91 0.23 -25.66
N GLY A 442 -56.24 -1.06 -25.59
CA GLY A 442 -55.32 -2.18 -25.84
C GLY A 442 -54.44 -2.54 -24.64
N ILE A 443 -54.82 -2.10 -23.44
CA ILE A 443 -54.10 -2.33 -22.18
C ILE A 443 -54.89 -3.38 -21.38
N ASP A 444 -54.27 -4.53 -21.07
CA ASP A 444 -54.89 -5.54 -20.20
C ASP A 444 -54.85 -5.06 -18.74
N PRO A 445 -55.99 -4.72 -18.12
CA PRO A 445 -56.04 -4.15 -16.77
C PRO A 445 -55.66 -5.16 -15.68
N ASP A 446 -55.58 -6.45 -15.99
CA ASP A 446 -55.21 -7.51 -15.04
C ASP A 446 -53.82 -8.10 -15.34
N ASN A 447 -52.99 -7.45 -16.19
CA ASN A 447 -51.64 -7.93 -16.51
C ASN A 447 -50.65 -7.66 -15.35
N PRO A 448 -50.03 -8.70 -14.75
CA PRO A 448 -49.12 -8.55 -13.60
C PRO A 448 -47.83 -7.77 -13.90
N GLN A 449 -47.48 -7.58 -15.18
CA GLN A 449 -46.25 -6.91 -15.60
C GLN A 449 -46.41 -5.40 -15.89
N GLN A 450 -47.59 -4.81 -15.65
CA GLN A 450 -47.74 -3.35 -15.74
C GLN A 450 -47.45 -2.65 -14.41
N PRO A 451 -46.58 -1.63 -14.40
CA PRO A 451 -46.32 -0.81 -13.21
C PRO A 451 -47.40 0.26 -13.09
N SER A 452 -48.56 -0.09 -12.53
CA SER A 452 -49.55 0.90 -12.06
C SER A 452 -50.44 0.30 -10.98
N GLY A 453 -50.39 0.92 -9.79
CA GLY A 453 -51.02 0.44 -8.58
C GLY A 453 -52.54 0.37 -8.65
N PHE A 454 -53.06 -0.82 -8.94
CA PHE A 454 -54.41 -1.25 -8.57
C PHE A 454 -54.37 -2.76 -8.28
N GLY A 455 -53.72 -3.12 -7.18
CA GLY A 455 -53.83 -4.46 -6.60
C GLY A 455 -55.19 -4.60 -5.92
N SER A 456 -56.06 -5.46 -6.46
CA SER A 456 -57.06 -6.18 -5.67
C SER A 456 -57.60 -7.34 -6.49
N ASP A 457 -57.34 -8.55 -6.02
CA ASP A 457 -57.89 -9.79 -6.53
C ASP A 457 -59.43 -9.73 -6.55
N PRO A 458 -60.09 -9.79 -7.74
CA PRO A 458 -61.55 -9.71 -7.84
C PRO A 458 -62.26 -10.89 -7.17
N PHE A 459 -61.55 -11.98 -6.90
CA PHE A 459 -62.11 -13.18 -6.27
C PHE A 459 -62.51 -12.94 -4.82
N GLN A 460 -61.86 -11.99 -4.13
CA GLN A 460 -62.08 -11.71 -2.71
C GLN A 460 -63.24 -10.72 -2.44
N LYS A 461 -63.67 -9.96 -3.46
CA LYS A 461 -64.74 -8.94 -3.30
C LYS A 461 -66.15 -9.48 -3.58
N MET A 462 -66.26 -10.66 -4.20
CA MET A 462 -67.54 -11.34 -4.46
C MET A 462 -67.98 -12.25 -3.30
N PHE A 463 -67.03 -12.74 -2.50
CA PHE A 463 -67.28 -13.63 -1.35
C PHE A 463 -67.50 -12.90 -0.01
N ARG A 464 -67.46 -11.56 0.01
CA ARG A 464 -67.69 -10.76 1.23
C ARG A 464 -69.16 -10.38 1.47
N GLY A 465 -70.08 -10.94 0.68
CA GLY A 465 -71.53 -10.66 0.74
C GLY A 465 -72.40 -11.78 1.31
N PHE A 466 -71.82 -12.89 1.80
CA PHE A 466 -72.56 -13.99 2.40
C PHE A 466 -71.81 -14.57 3.60
N GLY A 467 -72.31 -14.27 4.81
CA GLY A 467 -72.40 -15.18 5.97
C GLY A 467 -71.13 -15.77 6.61
N ASP A 468 -70.94 -15.45 7.89
CA ASP A 468 -70.18 -16.14 8.93
C ASP A 468 -69.73 -17.59 8.66
N PHE A 469 -68.41 -17.82 8.66
CA PHE A 469 -67.82 -18.96 9.37
C PHE A 469 -66.34 -18.69 9.68
N GLU A 470 -65.96 -19.15 10.86
CA GLU A 470 -64.75 -18.84 11.61
C GLU A 470 -63.64 -19.89 11.35
N VAL A 471 -62.40 -19.54 11.72
CA VAL A 471 -61.23 -20.41 12.01
C VAL A 471 -60.41 -20.99 10.83
N PHE A 472 -59.18 -20.49 10.60
CA PHE A 472 -57.93 -21.13 11.06
C PHE A 472 -56.67 -20.31 10.72
N ASP A 473 -55.87 -20.15 11.78
CA ASP A 473 -54.56 -19.52 11.91
C ASP A 473 -53.43 -20.52 11.60
N PHE A 474 -52.29 -20.02 11.09
CA PHE A 474 -50.93 -20.58 11.17
C PHE A 474 -49.99 -19.59 10.45
N GLY A 475 -48.90 -19.03 10.97
CA GLY A 475 -48.12 -19.34 12.17
C GLY A 475 -46.65 -19.58 11.78
N GLY A 476 -45.76 -18.60 12.07
CA GLY A 476 -44.29 -18.76 12.14
C GLY A 476 -43.49 -18.03 11.03
N GLY A 477 -42.44 -17.25 11.26
CA GLY A 477 -41.69 -16.89 12.46
C GLY A 477 -40.16 -17.05 12.27
N ARG A 478 -39.41 -15.93 12.42
CA ARG A 478 -37.94 -15.78 12.70
C ARG A 478 -36.95 -16.00 11.52
N ARG A 479 -35.76 -15.37 11.43
CA ARG A 479 -34.97 -14.42 12.26
C ARG A 479 -33.76 -13.87 11.46
N GLY A 480 -33.43 -12.57 11.65
CA GLY A 480 -32.08 -11.95 11.88
C GLY A 480 -30.99 -12.01 10.78
N GLY A 481 -30.05 -11.07 10.62
CA GLY A 481 -29.71 -9.80 11.28
C GLY A 481 -28.18 -9.57 11.38
N ARG A 482 -27.67 -8.41 10.89
CA ARG A 482 -26.36 -7.72 11.15
C ARG A 482 -25.07 -8.31 10.54
N ARG A 483 -24.00 -7.59 10.14
CA ARG A 483 -23.36 -6.24 10.34
C ARG A 483 -22.38 -5.99 9.15
N ALA A 484 -22.24 -4.80 8.55
CA ALA A 484 -21.42 -3.61 8.89
C ALA A 484 -19.89 -3.82 8.93
N THR A 485 -19.18 -3.21 7.96
CA THR A 485 -17.70 -3.21 7.80
C THR A 485 -17.16 -1.78 7.95
N THR A 486 -16.14 -1.59 8.78
CA THR A 486 -15.46 -0.31 9.07
C THR A 486 -14.15 -0.19 8.29
N THR A 487 -13.93 0.99 7.71
CA THR A 487 -12.73 1.45 6.98
C THR A 487 -11.76 2.16 7.93
N TYR A 488 -10.44 1.97 7.74
CA TYR A 488 -9.41 2.82 8.38
C TYR A 488 -8.50 3.46 7.32
N PHE A 489 -8.29 4.77 7.47
CA PHE A 489 -7.29 5.59 6.77
C PHE A 489 -6.03 5.71 7.65
N TYR A 490 -4.85 5.74 7.03
CA TYR A 490 -3.57 6.04 7.69
C TYR A 490 -3.15 7.48 7.39
N PHE A 491 -2.67 8.17 8.43
CA PHE A 491 -1.78 9.33 8.35
C PHE A 491 -0.35 8.89 8.65
#